data_AF-S4R275-F1
#
_entry.id   AF-S4R275-F1
#
_cell.length_a   1.000
_cell.length_b   1.000
_cell.length_c   1.000
_cell.angle_alpha   90.00
_cell.angle_beta   90.00
_cell.angle_gamma   90.00
#
_symmetry.space_group_name_H-M   'P 1'
#
loop_
_entity.id
_entity.type
_entity.pdbx_description
1 polymer ?
#
loop_
_entity_poly.entity_id
_entity_poly.type
_entity_poly.pdbx_seq_one_letter_code
_entity_poly.pdbx_strand_id
1 'polypeptide(L)' 'MYPPSMIATGSIGAAVLGLGACSMSADELTELLAGITGTEVDCLRACQEQIEAALRESLREAAQTAPSPVPKAPR' A
#
# COMPACT_ATOMS: atom_id res chain seq x y z
N MET A 1 0.80 7.97 16.18
CA MET A 1 1.98 7.26 15.65
C MET A 1 1.69 5.78 15.68
N TYR A 2 1.81 5.06 14.56
CA TYR A 2 1.49 3.64 14.49
C TYR A 2 2.63 2.77 15.04
N PRO A 3 2.34 1.67 15.76
CA PRO A 3 3.37 0.75 16.20
C PRO A 3 3.97 -0.02 15.01
N PRO A 4 5.21 -0.51 15.09
CA PRO A 4 5.86 -1.22 13.98
C PRO A 4 5.06 -2.41 13.43
N SER A 5 4.36 -3.15 14.30
CA SER A 5 3.49 -4.26 13.91
C SER A 5 2.33 -3.82 13.02
N MET A 6 1.71 -2.68 13.32
CA MET A 6 0.59 -2.13 12.56
C MET A 6 1.06 -1.59 11.21
N ILE A 7 2.23 -0.96 11.14
CA ILE A 7 2.82 -0.50 9.87
C ILE A 7 3.15 -1.69 8.98
N ALA A 8 3.81 -2.71 9.52
CA ALA A 8 4.16 -3.92 8.78
C ALA A 8 2.91 -4.61 8.23
N THR A 9 1.89 -4.74 9.06
CA THR A 9 0.65 -5.43 8.73
C THR A 9 -0.21 -4.64 7.74
N GLY A 10 -0.35 -3.32 7.92
CA GLY A 10 -1.02 -2.45 6.94
C GLY A 10 -0.31 -2.46 5.59
N SER A 11 1.02 -2.54 5.57
CA SER A 11 1.80 -2.67 4.33
C SER A 11 1.53 -4.01 3.63
N ILE A 12 1.43 -5.10 4.38
CA ILE A 12 1.07 -6.43 3.84
C ILE A 12 -0.35 -6.40 3.26
N GLY A 13 -1.31 -5.84 3.98
CA GLY A 13 -2.70 -5.68 3.51
C GLY A 13 -2.77 -4.95 2.18
N ALA A 14 -2.13 -3.77 2.10
CA ALA A 14 -2.03 -3.00 0.87
C ALA A 14 -1.38 -3.79 -0.29
N ALA A 15 -0.29 -4.51 -0.02
CA ALA A 15 0.42 -5.27 -1.05
C ALA A 15 -0.40 -6.47 -1.55
N VAL A 16 -0.98 -7.26 -0.66
CA VAL A 16 -1.77 -8.46 -1.04
C VAL A 16 -2.99 -8.08 -1.87
N LEU A 17 -3.70 -7.01 -1.46
CA LEU A 17 -4.87 -6.52 -2.18
C LEU A 17 -4.49 -5.87 -3.51
N GLY A 18 -3.45 -5.04 -3.54
CA GLY A 18 -2.97 -4.40 -4.76
C GLY A 18 -2.42 -5.38 -5.80
N LEU A 19 -1.86 -6.51 -5.37
CA LEU A 19 -1.34 -7.56 -6.26
C LEU A 19 -2.37 -8.64 -6.62
N GLY A 20 -3.55 -8.65 -5.98
CA GLY A 20 -4.52 -9.75 -6.13
C GLY A 20 -3.94 -11.11 -5.71
N ALA A 21 -3.02 -11.11 -4.75
CA ALA A 21 -2.23 -12.29 -4.38
C ALA A 21 -2.99 -13.30 -3.48
N CYS A 22 -4.21 -12.97 -3.07
CA CYS A 22 -5.05 -13.77 -2.19
C CYS A 22 -6.50 -13.79 -2.68
N SER A 23 -7.19 -14.91 -2.48
CA SER A 23 -8.63 -15.04 -2.78
C SER A 23 -9.54 -14.53 -1.68
N MET A 24 -8.98 -14.13 -0.53
CA MET A 24 -9.75 -13.51 0.55
C MET A 24 -10.24 -12.12 0.13
N SER A 25 -11.41 -11.74 0.63
CA SER A 25 -11.88 -10.38 0.54
C SER A 25 -10.99 -9.43 1.37
N ALA A 26 -11.06 -8.13 1.07
CA ALA A 26 -10.30 -7.11 1.81
C ALA A 26 -10.64 -7.10 3.31
N ASP A 27 -11.92 -7.29 3.64
CA ASP A 27 -12.38 -7.30 5.02
C ASP A 27 -11.86 -8.53 5.77
N GLU A 28 -11.97 -9.73 5.19
CA GLU A 28 -11.45 -10.95 5.81
C GLU A 28 -9.93 -10.88 6.03
N LEU A 29 -9.18 -10.35 5.07
CA LEU A 29 -7.74 -10.17 5.23
C LEU A 29 -7.41 -9.19 6.36
N THR A 30 -8.13 -8.07 6.44
CA THR A 30 -7.91 -7.05 7.47
C THR A 30 -8.25 -7.59 8.85
N GLU A 31 -9.35 -8.33 9.00
CA GLU A 31 -9.73 -8.99 10.26
C GLU A 31 -8.70 -10.03 10.71
N LEU A 32 -8.21 -10.87 9.79
CA LEU A 32 -7.17 -11.85 10.07
C LEU A 32 -5.88 -11.18 10.57
N LEU A 33 -5.42 -10.17 9.86
CA LEU A 33 -4.20 -9.43 10.16
C LEU A 33 -4.30 -8.66 11.48
N ALA A 34 -5.46 -8.07 11.76
CA ALA A 34 -5.76 -7.42 13.03
C ALA A 34 -5.73 -8.43 14.19
N GLY A 35 -6.31 -9.61 14.00
CA GLY A 35 -6.28 -10.71 14.97
C GLY A 35 -4.86 -11.20 15.27
N ILE A 36 -4.00 -11.34 14.26
CA ILE A 36 -2.60 -11.77 14.42
C ILE A 36 -1.79 -10.76 15.25
N THR A 37 -2.02 -9.46 15.03
CA THR A 37 -1.23 -8.40 15.66
C THR A 37 -1.84 -7.80 16.91
N GLY A 38 -3.05 -8.23 17.27
CA GLY A 38 -3.80 -7.68 18.40
C GLY A 38 -4.19 -6.22 18.20
N THR A 39 -4.37 -5.77 16.96
CA THR A 39 -4.79 -4.41 16.64
C THR A 39 -6.28 -4.33 16.39
N GLU A 40 -6.88 -3.16 16.61
CA GLU A 40 -8.25 -2.91 16.18
C GLU A 40 -8.37 -2.88 14.65
N VAL A 41 -9.42 -3.48 14.11
CA VAL A 41 -9.66 -3.59 12.66
C VAL A 41 -9.75 -2.21 12.01
N ASP A 42 -10.47 -1.28 12.62
CA ASP A 42 -10.65 0.08 12.09
C ASP A 42 -9.34 0.87 12.08
N CYS A 43 -8.51 0.70 13.12
CA CYS A 43 -7.19 1.30 13.17
C CYS A 43 -6.26 0.73 12.10
N LEU A 44 -6.31 -0.59 11.86
CA LEU A 44 -5.53 -1.23 10.81
C LEU A 44 -5.97 -0.78 9.41
N ARG A 45 -7.29 -0.66 9.18
CA ARG A 45 -7.84 -0.16 7.91
C ARG A 45 -7.38 1.27 7.63
N ALA A 46 -7.50 2.16 8.63
CA ALA A 46 -7.01 3.54 8.50
C ALA A 46 -5.49 3.61 8.27
N CYS A 47 -4.72 2.72 8.91
CA CYS A 47 -3.29 2.60 8.67
C CYS A 47 -2.99 2.19 7.22
N GLN A 48 -3.68 1.18 6.71
CA GLN A 48 -3.53 0.73 5.33
C GLN A 48 -3.86 1.84 4.32
N GLU A 49 -5.00 2.51 4.48
CA GLU A 49 -5.42 3.61 3.60
C GLU A 49 -4.39 4.73 3.56
N GLN A 50 -3.79 5.06 4.71
CA GLN A 50 -2.74 6.07 4.79
C GLN A 50 -1.45 5.63 4.07
N ILE A 51 -1.06 4.35 4.19
CA ILE A 51 0.08 3.78 3.46
C ILE A 51 -0.17 3.85 1.95
N GLU A 52 -1.36 3.48 1.49
CA GLU A 52 -1.72 3.55 0.08
C GLU A 52 -1.74 5.00 -0.45
N ALA A 53 -2.25 5.95 0.33
CA ALA A 53 -2.22 7.36 -0.03
C ALA A 53 -0.78 7.89 -0.20
N ALA A 54 0.09 7.60 0.78
CA ALA A 54 1.50 7.97 0.72
C ALA A 54 2.23 7.31 -0.46
N LEU A 55 1.91 6.05 -0.77
CA LEU A 55 2.46 5.36 -1.93
C LEU A 55 2.01 6.00 -3.25
N ARG A 56 0.72 6.35 -3.39
CA ARG A 56 0.20 7.04 -4.58
C ARG A 56 0.90 8.38 -4.80
N GLU A 57 1.13 9.15 -3.74
CA GLU A 57 1.87 10.41 -3.81
C GLU A 57 3.32 10.18 -4.23
N SER A 58 4.02 9.22 -3.60
CA SER A 58 5.40 8.85 -3.93
C SER A 58 5.55 8.45 -5.40
N LEU A 59 4.63 7.65 -5.94
CA LEU A 59 4.62 7.25 -7.35
C LEU A 59 4.37 8.43 -8.28
N ARG A 60 3.48 9.35 -7.90
CA ARG A 60 3.18 10.57 -8.67
C ARG A 60 4.39 11.51 -8.72
N GLU A 61 5.12 11.66 -7.62
CA GLU A 61 6.37 12.44 -7.55
C GLU A 61 7.48 11.80 -8.40
N ALA A 62 7.63 10.48 -8.29
CA ALA A 62 8.60 9.72 -9.09
C ALA A 62 8.33 9.86 -10.60
N ALA A 63 7.06 9.81 -11.02
CA ALA A 63 6.67 9.99 -12.42
C ALA A 63 6.97 11.39 -12.96
N GLN A 64 6.90 12.44 -12.15
CA GLN A 64 7.23 13.82 -12.55
C GLN A 64 8.73 14.07 -12.68
N THR A 65 9.55 13.29 -11.98
CA THR A 65 11.01 13.41 -11.99
C THR A 65 11.64 12.58 -13.12
N ALA A 66 10.86 11.75 -13.82
CA ALA A 66 11.33 10.98 -14.95
C ALA A 66 11.69 11.90 -16.14
N PRO A 67 12.91 11.82 -16.71
CA PRO A 67 13.29 12.64 -17.85
C PRO A 67 12.38 12.33 -19.04
N SER A 68 11.93 13.38 -19.73
CA SER A 68 11.15 13.25 -20.96
C SER A 68 11.93 12.43 -22.00
N PRO A 69 11.27 11.52 -22.75
CA PRO A 69 11.96 10.75 -23.78
C PRO A 69 12.50 11.71 -24.85
N VAL A 70 13.83 11.80 -24.96
CA VAL A 70 14.52 12.58 -25.98
C VAL A 70 14.06 12.08 -27.36
N PRO A 71 13.54 12.94 -28.26
CA PRO A 71 13.17 12.52 -29.60
C PRO A 71 14.41 11.96 -30.32
N LYS A 72 14.38 10.68 -30.71
CA LYS A 72 15.42 10.11 -31.59
C LYS A 72 15.28 10.78 -32.96
N ALA A 73 16.24 11.62 -33.32
CA ALA A 73 16.33 12.22 -34.64
C ALA A 73 16.44 11.12 -35.72
N PRO A 74 15.74 11.25 -36.86
CA PRO A 74 15.90 10.31 -37.97
C PRO A 74 17.32 10.45 -38.55
N ARG A 75 17.99 9.32 -38.82
CA ARG A 75 19.18 9.29 -39.68
C ARG A 75 18.75 9.22 -41.14
#